data_AF-A0A438IRG4-F1
#
_entry.id   AF-A0A438IRG4-F1
#
_cell.length_a   1.000
_cell.length_b   1.000
_cell.length_c   1.000
_cell.angle_alpha   90.00
_cell.angle_beta   90.00
_cell.angle_gamma   90.00
#
_symmetry.space_group_name_H-M   'P 1'
#
loop_
_entity.id
_entity.type
_entity.pdbx_description
1 polymer ?
#
loop_
_entity_poly.entity_id
_entity_poly.type
_entity_poly.pdbx_seq_one_letter_code
_entity_poly.pdbx_strand_id
1 'polypeptide(L)'
;MVAALIASGASAGAVTDPSPRDPTGKTAASIASTSGHKGLAGYLSEVAVTSHLSSLTLEESELSKGSAEVEAEITVNSISKGGLAASEDQIPLKDALAAVRNTTQAAARIQAAFRAHSFRQKQQREADAPYVDEYGISSDDIQELSAMSKLAFRNSAALSIQKKYRGWKGRKDFLTLRQKVVKIQEELQGDLLGCWHSRQGYTAVAPKRSWFARFRPESEPIDENEDEDIYKAFRRQKVDGAINEAVSRVLSMVESPEAREQYHRVLERFHQAKATMNSTYNPSEDRIQLQVSRRDVYSHSPETFNVRLVITFLIPVFWPL
;
A
#
# COMPACT_ATOMS: atom_id res chain seq x y z
N MET A 1 21.29 -10.06 -15.06
CA MET A 1 20.58 -10.93 -14.09
C MET A 1 19.20 -10.38 -13.77
N VAL A 2 19.05 -9.18 -13.19
CA VAL A 2 17.72 -8.62 -12.82
C VAL A 2 16.72 -8.64 -13.98
N ALA A 3 17.10 -8.13 -15.16
CA ALA A 3 16.22 -8.10 -16.33
C ALA A 3 15.72 -9.50 -16.76
N ALA A 4 16.56 -10.52 -16.66
CA ALA A 4 16.18 -11.90 -16.98
C ALA A 4 15.19 -12.47 -15.95
N LEU A 5 15.41 -12.21 -14.66
CA LEU A 5 14.49 -12.64 -13.60
C LEU A 5 13.10 -12.03 -13.75
N ILE A 6 13.03 -10.72 -14.04
CA ILE A 6 11.75 -10.04 -14.32
C ILE A 6 11.10 -10.61 -15.58
N ALA A 7 11.87 -10.89 -16.64
CA ALA A 7 11.36 -11.54 -17.85
C ALA A 7 10.80 -12.95 -17.58
N SER A 8 11.39 -13.68 -16.63
CA SER A 8 10.89 -14.98 -16.14
C SER A 8 9.71 -14.86 -15.15
N GLY A 9 9.20 -13.66 -14.89
CA GLY A 9 8.01 -13.43 -14.06
C GLY A 9 8.29 -13.18 -12.58
N ALA A 10 9.53 -12.85 -12.18
CA ALA A 10 9.81 -12.47 -10.80
C ALA A 10 9.07 -11.16 -10.43
N SER A 11 8.47 -11.13 -9.24
CA SER A 11 7.78 -9.93 -8.73
C SER A 11 8.77 -8.84 -8.30
N ALA A 12 8.77 -7.71 -9.01
CA ALA A 12 9.58 -6.55 -8.67
C ALA A 12 9.16 -5.87 -7.35
N GLY A 13 7.90 -6.07 -6.94
CA GLY A 13 7.34 -5.53 -5.69
C GLY A 13 7.65 -6.37 -4.45
N ALA A 14 8.31 -7.52 -4.59
CA ALA A 14 8.65 -8.38 -3.47
C ALA A 14 9.57 -7.67 -2.46
N VAL A 15 9.33 -7.93 -1.18
CA VAL A 15 10.03 -7.33 -0.04
C VAL A 15 10.85 -8.40 0.67
N THR A 16 12.05 -8.05 1.14
CA THR A 16 12.90 -8.95 1.93
C THR A 16 12.26 -9.29 3.28
N ASP A 17 12.78 -10.31 3.94
CA ASP A 17 12.41 -10.67 5.30
C ASP A 17 12.64 -9.51 6.28
N PRO A 18 11.74 -9.31 7.27
CA PRO A 18 11.92 -8.33 8.32
C PRO A 18 13.21 -8.57 9.09
N SER A 19 14.02 -7.52 9.24
CA SER A 19 15.25 -7.56 10.05
C SER A 19 15.22 -6.49 11.13
N PRO A 20 16.03 -6.58 12.20
CA PRO A 20 16.09 -5.53 13.22
C PRO A 20 16.45 -4.13 12.68
N ARG A 21 17.12 -4.07 11.52
CA ARG A 21 17.43 -2.82 10.82
C ARG A 21 16.27 -2.32 9.96
N ASP A 22 15.45 -3.23 9.45
CA ASP A 22 14.35 -2.98 8.52
C ASP A 22 13.11 -3.80 8.94
N PRO A 23 12.30 -3.33 9.90
CA PRO A 23 11.20 -4.10 10.48
C PRO A 23 10.07 -4.38 9.48
N THR A 24 9.98 -3.60 8.40
CA THR A 24 9.01 -3.79 7.33
C THR A 24 9.60 -4.50 6.11
N GLY A 25 10.88 -4.86 6.16
CA GLY A 25 11.65 -5.33 5.01
C GLY A 25 11.92 -4.23 3.97
N LYS A 26 12.72 -4.55 2.94
CA LYS A 26 13.06 -3.65 1.83
C LYS A 26 12.72 -4.25 0.48
N THR A 27 12.17 -3.43 -0.42
CA THR A 27 11.99 -3.81 -1.83
C THR A 27 13.33 -3.79 -2.56
N ALA A 28 13.47 -4.60 -3.61
CA ALA A 28 14.64 -4.60 -4.48
C ALA A 28 15.00 -3.19 -5.02
N ALA A 29 13.99 -2.37 -5.34
CA ALA A 29 14.18 -0.97 -5.75
C ALA A 29 14.82 -0.09 -4.66
N SER A 30 14.43 -0.30 -3.40
CA SER A 30 15.01 0.42 -2.25
C SER A 30 16.47 0.04 -2.04
N ILE A 31 16.78 -1.25 -2.13
CA ILE A 31 18.16 -1.76 -2.03
C ILE A 31 19.02 -1.18 -3.16
N ALA A 32 18.54 -1.21 -4.41
CA ALA A 32 19.24 -0.63 -5.55
C ALA A 32 19.49 0.88 -5.38
N SER A 33 18.50 1.62 -4.86
CA SER A 33 18.61 3.06 -4.60
C SER A 33 19.66 3.36 -3.52
N THR A 34 19.63 2.65 -2.39
CA THR A 34 20.63 2.80 -1.31
C THR A 34 22.04 2.40 -1.75
N SER A 35 22.15 1.51 -2.73
CA SER A 35 23.43 1.09 -3.33
C SER A 35 23.95 2.08 -4.39
N GLY A 36 23.20 3.15 -4.71
CA GLY A 36 23.57 4.15 -5.71
C GLY A 36 23.15 3.83 -7.15
N HIS A 37 22.49 2.69 -7.39
CA HIS A 37 22.01 2.29 -8.72
C HIS A 37 20.64 2.91 -9.02
N LYS A 38 20.61 4.22 -9.27
CA LYS A 38 19.37 4.98 -9.50
C LYS A 38 18.58 4.49 -10.72
N GLY A 39 19.26 4.15 -11.82
CA GLY A 39 18.59 3.64 -13.03
C GLY A 39 17.92 2.29 -12.82
N LEU A 40 18.60 1.38 -12.10
CA LEU A 40 18.03 0.08 -11.73
C LEU A 40 16.87 0.23 -10.74
N ALA A 41 17.01 1.13 -9.76
CA ALA A 41 15.95 1.44 -8.81
C ALA A 41 14.71 1.98 -9.52
N GLY A 42 14.89 2.91 -10.47
CA GLY A 42 13.80 3.45 -11.30
C GLY A 42 13.10 2.36 -12.11
N TYR A 43 13.85 1.50 -12.80
CA TYR A 43 13.29 0.37 -13.56
C TYR A 43 12.45 -0.57 -12.67
N LEU A 44 12.99 -0.97 -11.52
CA LEU A 44 12.29 -1.86 -10.59
C LEU A 44 11.03 -1.19 -10.01
N SER A 45 11.08 0.12 -9.75
CA SER A 45 9.92 0.89 -9.28
C SER A 45 8.82 0.99 -10.36
N GLU A 46 9.17 1.26 -11.61
CA GLU A 46 8.19 1.27 -12.72
C GLU A 46 7.53 -0.09 -12.88
N VAL A 47 8.32 -1.17 -12.94
CA VAL A 47 7.79 -2.53 -13.11
C VAL A 47 6.91 -2.92 -11.92
N ALA A 48 7.28 -2.55 -10.69
CA ALA A 48 6.48 -2.84 -9.52
C ALA A 48 5.11 -2.13 -9.55
N VAL A 49 5.06 -0.84 -9.90
CA VAL A 49 3.81 -0.06 -9.96
C VAL A 49 2.93 -0.53 -11.13
N THR A 50 3.51 -0.76 -12.30
CA THR A 50 2.76 -1.23 -13.47
C THR A 50 2.23 -2.66 -13.29
N SER A 51 3.00 -3.55 -12.65
CA SER A 51 2.54 -4.89 -12.26
C SER A 51 1.47 -4.86 -11.17
N HIS A 52 1.52 -3.89 -10.25
CA HIS A 52 0.47 -3.70 -9.25
C HIS A 52 -0.84 -3.26 -9.91
N LEU A 53 -0.76 -2.33 -10.87
CA LEU A 53 -1.93 -1.89 -11.64
C LEU A 53 -2.55 -3.06 -12.42
N SER A 54 -1.74 -3.86 -13.13
CA SER A 54 -2.28 -4.99 -13.89
C SER A 54 -2.98 -6.00 -13.00
N SER A 55 -2.43 -6.27 -11.81
CA SER A 55 -3.07 -7.11 -10.80
C SER A 55 -4.42 -6.54 -10.33
N LEU A 56 -4.50 -5.23 -10.06
CA LEU A 56 -5.75 -4.59 -9.64
C LEU A 56 -6.83 -4.61 -10.75
N THR A 57 -6.43 -4.36 -11.99
CA THR A 57 -7.38 -4.36 -13.11
C THR A 57 -7.99 -5.74 -13.38
N LEU A 58 -7.26 -6.82 -13.09
CA LEU A 58 -7.81 -8.18 -13.19
C LEU A 58 -8.88 -8.40 -12.11
N GLU A 59 -8.62 -8.03 -10.86
CA GLU A 59 -9.60 -8.11 -9.77
C GLU A 59 -10.84 -7.24 -10.02
N GLU A 60 -10.68 -6.02 -10.56
CA GLU A 60 -11.81 -5.16 -10.94
C GLU A 60 -12.61 -5.71 -12.12
N SER A 61 -11.97 -6.43 -13.06
CA SER A 61 -12.65 -7.04 -14.21
C SER A 61 -13.51 -8.25 -13.81
N GLU A 62 -13.09 -9.00 -12.80
CA GLU A 62 -13.88 -10.09 -12.18
C GLU A 62 -15.06 -9.52 -11.36
N LEU A 63 -14.91 -8.30 -10.81
CA LEU A 63 -15.94 -7.63 -9.99
C LEU A 63 -16.84 -6.66 -10.76
N SER A 64 -16.48 -6.23 -11.98
CA SER A 64 -17.26 -5.29 -12.77
C SER A 64 -17.01 -5.41 -14.28
N LYS A 65 -17.99 -5.95 -15.00
CA LYS A 65 -18.10 -5.89 -16.49
C LYS A 65 -18.48 -4.48 -16.97
N GLY A 66 -17.66 -3.49 -16.68
CA GLY A 66 -17.92 -2.13 -17.13
C GLY A 66 -16.74 -1.20 -16.95
N SER A 67 -15.76 -1.27 -17.86
CA SER A 67 -14.82 -0.16 -18.03
C SER A 67 -14.52 0.06 -19.50
N ALA A 68 -15.33 0.93 -20.11
CA ALA A 68 -15.10 1.50 -21.45
C ALA A 68 -14.00 2.59 -21.44
N GLU A 69 -13.35 2.82 -20.29
CA GLU A 69 -12.37 3.90 -20.10
C GLU A 69 -10.94 3.46 -20.41
N VAL A 70 -10.67 2.14 -20.40
CA VAL A 70 -9.33 1.57 -20.68
C VAL A 70 -8.96 1.65 -22.17
N GLU A 71 -9.94 1.64 -23.08
CA GLU A 71 -9.74 1.70 -24.55
C GLU A 71 -9.45 3.11 -25.07
N ALA A 72 -9.93 4.16 -24.41
CA ALA A 72 -9.79 5.53 -24.90
C ALA A 72 -8.33 6.03 -24.88
N GLU A 73 -7.48 5.51 -24.00
CA GLU A 73 -6.13 6.03 -23.77
C GLU A 73 -5.01 5.30 -24.54
N ILE A 74 -5.24 4.05 -24.96
CA ILE A 74 -4.35 3.36 -25.91
C ILE A 74 -4.26 4.16 -27.23
N THR A 75 -5.33 4.87 -27.56
CA THR A 75 -5.46 5.74 -28.74
C THR A 75 -4.68 7.05 -28.61
N VAL A 76 -4.39 7.54 -27.40
CA VAL A 76 -3.61 8.77 -27.19
C VAL A 76 -2.10 8.50 -27.26
N ASN A 77 -1.67 7.30 -26.88
CA ASN A 77 -0.26 6.91 -26.92
C ASN A 77 0.25 6.67 -28.36
N SER A 78 -0.63 6.28 -29.29
CA SER A 78 -0.31 6.10 -30.71
C SER A 78 -0.05 7.41 -31.46
N ILE A 79 -0.59 8.54 -30.97
CA ILE A 79 -0.44 9.87 -31.59
C ILE A 79 0.96 10.47 -31.32
N SER A 80 1.65 10.05 -30.26
CA SER A 80 2.99 10.56 -29.92
C SER A 80 4.16 9.94 -30.72
N LYS A 81 3.89 8.92 -31.55
CA LYS A 81 4.89 8.31 -32.44
C LYS A 81 5.20 9.15 -33.69
N GLY A 82 4.41 10.20 -33.94
CA GLY A 82 4.58 11.10 -35.09
C GLY A 82 5.55 12.24 -34.81
N GLY A 83 6.84 12.00 -35.04
CA GLY A 83 7.83 13.06 -35.25
C GLY A 83 8.79 13.25 -34.09
N LEU A 84 10.04 12.83 -34.29
CA LEU A 84 11.28 13.46 -33.85
C LEU A 84 12.39 12.46 -34.19
N ALA A 85 12.96 12.59 -35.39
CA ALA A 85 14.18 11.89 -35.79
C ALA A 85 15.24 12.11 -34.70
N ALA A 86 15.52 11.08 -33.91
CA ALA A 86 16.31 11.17 -32.69
C ALA A 86 17.78 10.95 -33.03
N SER A 87 18.67 11.83 -32.57
CA SER A 87 20.07 11.42 -32.42
C SER A 87 20.15 10.35 -31.33
N GLU A 88 21.10 9.42 -31.46
CA GLU A 88 21.25 8.22 -30.61
C GLU A 88 21.32 8.56 -29.10
N ASP A 89 21.92 9.71 -28.77
CA ASP A 89 22.03 10.23 -27.40
C ASP A 89 20.70 10.63 -26.73
N GLN A 90 19.61 10.80 -27.50
CA GLN A 90 18.30 11.19 -26.96
C GLN A 90 17.43 9.99 -26.57
N ILE A 91 17.81 8.77 -26.98
CA ILE A 91 17.03 7.55 -26.73
C ILE A 91 16.90 7.26 -25.22
N PRO A 92 17.98 7.29 -24.40
CA PRO A 92 17.87 7.02 -22.97
C PRO A 92 16.98 8.03 -22.23
N LEU A 93 16.98 9.29 -22.68
CA LEU A 93 16.12 10.33 -22.12
C LEU A 93 14.64 10.10 -22.47
N LYS A 94 14.33 9.74 -23.72
CA LYS A 94 12.97 9.44 -24.14
C LYS A 94 12.39 8.25 -23.38
N ASP A 95 13.17 7.20 -23.20
CA ASP A 95 12.76 6.01 -22.45
C ASP A 95 12.54 6.32 -20.97
N ALA A 96 13.40 7.13 -20.36
CA ALA A 96 13.23 7.58 -18.98
C ALA A 96 11.96 8.43 -18.80
N LEU A 97 11.63 9.31 -19.76
CA LEU A 97 10.40 10.10 -19.72
C LEU A 97 9.15 9.24 -19.95
N ALA A 98 9.22 8.22 -20.80
CA ALA A 98 8.16 7.23 -20.96
C ALA A 98 7.91 6.47 -19.65
N ALA A 99 8.98 6.07 -18.95
CA ALA A 99 8.88 5.42 -17.65
C ALA A 99 8.15 6.28 -16.61
N VAL A 100 8.45 7.59 -16.56
CA VAL A 100 7.75 8.54 -15.68
C VAL A 100 6.26 8.63 -16.02
N ARG A 101 5.90 8.71 -17.30
CA ARG A 101 4.49 8.79 -17.72
C ARG A 101 3.73 7.51 -17.34
N ASN A 102 4.30 6.34 -17.63
CA ASN A 102 3.71 5.06 -17.29
C ASN A 102 3.52 4.93 -15.77
N THR A 103 4.56 5.26 -15.00
CA THR A 103 4.53 5.13 -13.54
C THR A 103 3.53 6.10 -12.91
N THR A 104 3.49 7.36 -13.36
CA THR A 104 2.58 8.38 -12.80
C THR A 104 1.12 8.10 -13.16
N GLN A 105 0.84 7.68 -14.39
CA GLN A 105 -0.50 7.24 -14.80
C GLN A 105 -0.94 6.01 -14.02
N ALA A 106 -0.05 5.01 -13.86
CA ALA A 106 -0.37 3.82 -13.09
C ALA A 106 -0.61 4.14 -11.61
N ALA A 107 0.24 4.98 -11.00
CA ALA A 107 0.05 5.48 -9.64
C ALA A 107 -1.32 6.17 -9.46
N ALA A 108 -1.69 7.06 -10.38
CA ALA A 108 -2.97 7.76 -10.34
C ALA A 108 -4.16 6.79 -10.40
N ARG A 109 -4.11 5.78 -11.28
CA ARG A 109 -5.15 4.76 -11.40
C ARG A 109 -5.26 3.88 -10.15
N ILE A 110 -4.13 3.44 -9.60
CA ILE A 110 -4.11 2.67 -8.36
C ILE A 110 -4.75 3.50 -7.22
N GLN A 111 -4.32 4.74 -7.05
CA GLN A 111 -4.87 5.63 -6.01
C GLN A 111 -6.37 5.90 -6.21
N ALA A 112 -6.82 6.07 -7.46
CA ALA A 112 -8.25 6.22 -7.78
C ALA A 112 -9.05 4.96 -7.42
N ALA A 113 -8.55 3.78 -7.78
CA ALA A 113 -9.17 2.49 -7.44
C ALA A 113 -9.31 2.32 -5.91
N PHE A 114 -8.26 2.62 -5.14
CA PHE A 114 -8.32 2.57 -3.67
C PHE A 114 -9.31 3.59 -3.07
N ARG A 115 -9.42 4.79 -3.65
CA ARG A 115 -10.43 5.78 -3.24
C ARG A 115 -11.84 5.29 -3.52
N ALA A 116 -12.09 4.75 -4.71
CA ALA A 116 -13.39 4.21 -5.11
C ALA A 116 -13.77 3.01 -4.24
N HIS A 117 -12.84 2.09 -3.99
CA HIS A 117 -13.03 0.94 -3.11
C HIS A 117 -13.34 1.37 -1.68
N SER A 118 -12.58 2.32 -1.11
CA SER A 118 -12.85 2.86 0.23
C SER A 118 -14.22 3.52 0.31
N PHE A 119 -14.66 4.19 -0.75
CA PHE A 119 -15.98 4.83 -0.79
C PHE A 119 -17.11 3.80 -0.84
N ARG A 120 -17.00 2.77 -1.70
CA ARG A 120 -17.97 1.66 -1.76
C ARG A 120 -18.07 0.90 -0.44
N GLN A 121 -16.93 0.66 0.23
CA GLN A 121 -16.91 0.03 1.55
C GLN A 121 -17.64 0.86 2.60
N LYS A 122 -17.52 2.19 2.55
CA LYS A 122 -18.28 3.09 3.45
C LYS A 122 -19.78 3.02 3.16
N GLN A 123 -20.18 3.06 1.89
CA GLN A 123 -21.58 2.94 1.50
C GLN A 123 -22.21 1.61 1.93
N GLN A 124 -21.48 0.50 1.81
CA GLN A 124 -21.96 -0.82 2.27
C GLN A 124 -22.19 -0.82 3.79
N ARG A 125 -21.27 -0.26 4.57
CA ARG A 125 -21.43 -0.12 6.02
C ARG A 125 -22.63 0.76 6.41
N GLU A 126 -22.85 1.85 5.69
CA GLU A 126 -24.00 2.73 5.90
C GLU A 126 -25.33 2.07 5.47
N ALA A 127 -25.31 1.19 4.46
CA ALA A 127 -26.48 0.43 4.01
C ALA A 127 -26.80 -0.76 4.94
N ASP A 128 -25.78 -1.37 5.54
CA ASP A 128 -25.91 -2.44 6.53
C ASP A 128 -26.15 -1.90 7.96
N ALA A 129 -26.09 -0.57 8.14
CA ALA A 129 -26.53 0.06 9.38
C ALA A 129 -28.06 -0.12 9.51
N PRO A 130 -28.57 -0.55 10.68
CA PRO A 130 -30.00 -0.75 10.87
C PRO A 130 -30.75 0.51 10.47
N TYR A 131 -31.82 0.38 9.68
CA TYR A 131 -32.62 1.51 9.19
C TYR A 131 -33.04 2.39 10.37
N VAL A 132 -32.35 3.52 10.49
CA VAL A 132 -32.61 4.53 11.50
C VAL A 132 -33.66 5.46 10.91
N ASP A 133 -34.86 5.49 11.48
CA ASP A 133 -35.89 6.49 11.15
C ASP A 133 -35.33 7.92 11.34
N GLU A 134 -36.00 8.93 10.78
CA GLU A 134 -35.68 10.37 10.82
C GLU A 134 -35.37 10.90 12.25
N TYR A 135 -35.68 10.10 13.29
CA TYR A 135 -35.43 10.37 14.71
C TYR A 135 -34.36 9.52 15.40
N GLY A 136 -33.61 8.64 14.72
CA GLY A 136 -32.47 7.98 15.37
C GLY A 136 -32.78 6.65 16.09
N ILE A 137 -34.00 6.10 15.97
CA ILE A 137 -34.51 5.09 16.91
C ILE A 137 -35.11 3.88 16.18
N SER A 138 -34.56 2.69 16.41
CA SER A 138 -35.23 1.43 16.08
C SER A 138 -36.30 1.11 17.12
N SER A 139 -37.40 0.48 16.73
CA SER A 139 -38.47 0.08 17.66
C SER A 139 -37.99 -0.85 18.78
N ASP A 140 -36.90 -1.60 18.54
CA ASP A 140 -36.28 -2.47 19.54
C ASP A 140 -35.40 -1.68 20.54
N ASP A 141 -34.82 -0.54 20.14
CA ASP A 141 -33.96 0.30 20.98
C ASP A 141 -34.73 1.03 22.09
N ILE A 142 -36.04 1.27 21.89
CA ILE A 142 -36.88 1.98 22.87
C ILE A 142 -36.92 1.21 24.20
N GLN A 143 -36.96 -0.13 24.12
CA GLN A 143 -37.01 -0.98 25.31
C GLN A 143 -35.64 -1.07 26.00
N GLU A 144 -34.55 -1.11 25.21
CA GLU A 144 -33.18 -1.15 25.73
C GLU A 144 -32.76 0.20 26.35
N LEU A 145 -33.06 1.33 25.71
CA LEU A 145 -32.83 2.67 26.24
C LEU A 145 -33.60 2.92 27.55
N SER A 146 -34.82 2.39 27.67
CA SER A 146 -35.61 2.40 28.91
C SER A 146 -34.95 1.58 30.03
N ALA A 147 -34.33 0.44 29.69
CA ALA A 147 -33.58 -0.38 30.64
C ALA A 147 -32.26 0.29 31.06
N MET A 148 -31.53 0.88 30.12
CA MET A 148 -30.29 1.62 30.38
C MET A 148 -30.52 2.87 31.23
N SER A 149 -31.61 3.60 30.99
CA SER A 149 -32.03 4.76 31.79
C SER A 149 -32.24 4.39 33.27
N LYS A 150 -32.88 3.24 33.54
CA LYS A 150 -33.05 2.73 34.92
C LYS A 150 -31.71 2.37 35.57
N LEU A 151 -30.76 1.81 34.82
CA LEU A 151 -29.41 1.51 35.31
C LEU A 151 -28.61 2.80 35.61
N ALA A 152 -28.67 3.79 34.72
CA ALA A 152 -28.02 5.09 34.89
C ALA A 152 -28.57 5.85 36.12
N PHE A 153 -29.89 5.79 36.35
CA PHE A 153 -30.51 6.38 37.54
C PHE A 153 -30.00 5.72 38.84
N ARG A 154 -29.82 4.38 38.83
CA ARG A 154 -29.29 3.62 39.98
C ARG A 154 -27.81 3.90 40.26
N ASN A 155 -27.01 4.20 39.23
CA ASN A 155 -25.58 4.47 39.37
C ASN A 155 -25.22 5.95 39.60
N SER A 156 -26.20 6.86 39.55
CA SER A 156 -26.02 8.30 39.76
C SER A 156 -25.32 8.64 41.08
N ALA A 157 -25.70 7.96 42.18
CA ALA A 157 -25.07 8.14 43.48
C ALA A 157 -23.60 7.71 43.47
N ALA A 158 -23.29 6.54 42.89
CA ALA A 158 -21.92 6.04 42.78
C ALA A 158 -21.02 6.98 41.96
N LEU A 159 -21.52 7.47 40.82
CA LEU A 159 -20.81 8.43 39.98
C LEU A 159 -20.56 9.77 40.70
N SER A 160 -21.53 10.25 41.48
CA SER A 160 -21.37 11.47 42.28
C SER A 160 -20.24 11.33 43.33
N ILE A 161 -20.16 10.17 43.97
CA ILE A 161 -19.11 9.83 44.95
C ILE A 161 -17.74 9.72 44.26
N GLN A 162 -17.67 9.01 43.13
CA GLN A 162 -16.43 8.89 42.35
C GLN A 162 -15.93 10.25 41.86
N LYS A 163 -16.82 11.14 41.40
CA LYS A 163 -16.47 12.49 40.96
C LYS A 163 -15.89 13.32 42.12
N LYS A 164 -16.49 13.24 43.32
CA LYS A 164 -15.95 13.91 44.52
C LYS A 164 -14.59 13.33 44.93
N TYR A 165 -14.41 12.01 44.87
CA TYR A 165 -13.14 11.36 45.18
C TYR A 165 -12.02 11.75 44.20
N ARG A 166 -12.29 11.70 42.89
CA ARG A 166 -11.31 12.11 41.85
C ARG A 166 -10.85 13.56 42.05
N GLY A 167 -11.79 14.47 42.34
CA GLY A 167 -11.48 15.87 42.62
C GLY A 167 -10.76 16.11 43.95
N TRP A 168 -11.05 15.32 45.00
CA TRP A 168 -10.30 15.36 46.26
C TRP A 168 -8.87 14.83 46.08
N LYS A 169 -8.71 13.71 45.38
CA LYS A 169 -7.40 13.10 45.09
C LYS A 169 -6.51 14.05 44.28
N GLY A 170 -7.04 14.64 43.20
CA GLY A 170 -6.29 15.62 42.41
C GLY A 170 -5.85 16.85 43.20
N ARG A 171 -6.71 17.38 44.10
CA ARG A 171 -6.33 18.49 45.00
C ARG A 171 -5.23 18.09 45.99
N LYS A 172 -5.30 16.87 46.54
CA LYS A 172 -4.27 16.33 47.44
C LYS A 172 -2.93 16.20 46.71
N ASP A 173 -2.95 15.60 45.52
CA ASP A 173 -1.74 15.39 44.71
C ASP A 173 -1.12 16.74 44.30
N PHE A 174 -1.94 17.72 43.90
CA PHE A 174 -1.49 19.08 43.60
C PHE A 174 -0.81 19.76 44.80
N LEU A 175 -1.38 19.67 46.00
CA LEU A 175 -0.77 20.25 47.20
C LEU A 175 0.59 19.60 47.51
N THR A 176 0.70 18.27 47.39
CA THR A 176 1.98 17.58 47.60
C THR A 176 3.02 17.98 46.56
N LEU A 177 2.63 18.14 45.29
CA LEU A 177 3.51 18.64 44.22
C LEU A 177 3.94 20.08 44.50
N ARG A 178 3.00 20.96 44.88
CA ARG A 178 3.29 22.36 45.18
C ARG A 178 4.27 22.51 46.33
N GLN A 179 4.12 21.72 47.40
CA GLN A 179 5.07 21.71 48.51
C GLN A 179 6.48 21.31 48.07
N LYS A 180 6.61 20.29 47.21
CA LYS A 180 7.91 19.90 46.65
C LYS A 180 8.51 21.00 45.78
N VAL A 181 7.70 21.61 44.91
CA VAL A 181 8.14 22.73 44.06
C VAL A 181 8.61 23.91 44.91
N VAL A 182 7.89 24.28 45.96
CA VAL A 182 8.29 25.39 46.85
C VAL A 182 9.62 25.08 47.56
N LYS A 183 9.80 23.86 48.08
CA LYS A 183 11.08 23.44 48.66
C LYS A 183 12.26 23.57 47.68
N ILE A 184 12.06 23.12 46.44
CA ILE A 184 13.06 23.25 45.38
C ILE A 184 13.30 24.73 45.03
N GLN A 185 12.24 25.54 44.99
CA GLN A 185 12.36 26.98 44.73
C GLN A 185 13.13 27.71 45.83
N GLU A 186 12.92 27.37 47.10
CA GLU A 186 13.63 27.95 48.24
C GLU A 186 15.12 27.58 48.25
N GLU A 187 15.45 26.31 47.97
CA GLU A 187 16.84 25.83 47.85
C GLU A 187 17.57 26.53 46.70
N LEU A 188 16.95 26.60 45.51
CA LEU A 188 17.51 27.29 44.36
C LEU A 188 17.59 28.82 44.54
N GLN A 189 16.67 29.43 45.29
CA GLN A 189 16.68 30.86 45.58
C GLN A 189 17.76 31.24 46.60
N GLY A 190 18.03 30.35 47.57
CA GLY A 190 19.19 30.45 48.46
C GLY A 190 20.52 30.40 47.71
N ASP A 191 20.66 29.45 46.77
CA ASP A 191 21.85 29.32 45.91
C ASP A 191 22.02 30.49 44.93
N LEU A 192 20.91 30.99 44.36
CA LEU A 192 20.94 32.17 43.50
C LEU A 192 21.50 33.39 44.24
N LEU A 193 21.07 33.69 45.48
CA LEU A 193 21.61 34.80 46.27
C LEU A 193 23.11 34.66 46.59
N GLY A 194 23.60 33.43 46.79
CA GLY A 194 25.03 33.14 46.91
C GLY A 194 25.81 33.32 45.61
N CYS A 195 25.24 32.90 44.48
CA CYS A 195 25.82 33.10 43.16
C CYS A 195 25.77 34.56 42.70
N TRP A 196 24.76 35.36 43.05
CA TRP A 196 24.73 36.81 42.74
C TRP A 196 25.87 37.55 43.46
N HIS A 197 26.22 37.16 44.69
CA HIS A 197 27.39 37.72 45.37
C HIS A 197 28.71 37.23 44.74
N SER A 198 28.77 35.98 44.29
CA SER A 198 29.94 35.43 43.57
C SER A 198 30.10 35.91 42.12
N ARG A 199 29.02 36.42 41.48
CA ARG A 199 28.98 36.77 40.03
C ARG A 199 29.05 38.28 39.74
N GLN A 200 29.27 39.11 40.76
CA GLN A 200 29.73 40.50 40.59
C GLN A 200 31.24 40.59 40.27
N GLY A 201 31.93 39.45 40.15
CA GLY A 201 33.16 39.32 39.38
C GLY A 201 32.88 38.57 38.09
N TYR A 202 33.22 39.18 36.95
CA TYR A 202 33.27 38.62 35.59
C TYR A 202 32.06 38.80 34.64
N THR A 203 32.19 39.90 33.89
CA THR A 203 31.97 40.11 32.45
C THR A 203 30.56 40.10 31.84
N ALA A 204 30.34 41.21 31.12
CA ALA A 204 29.28 41.49 30.16
C ALA A 204 29.21 40.48 29.00
N VAL A 205 27.97 40.22 28.55
CA VAL A 205 27.46 40.19 27.16
C VAL A 205 26.18 39.33 27.15
N ALA A 206 25.07 39.92 26.69
CA ALA A 206 23.79 39.24 26.44
C ALA A 206 23.84 38.41 25.14
N PRO A 207 22.98 37.39 24.91
CA PRO A 207 21.63 37.70 24.40
C PRO A 207 20.48 36.71 24.75
N LYS A 208 19.31 37.32 24.99
CA LYS A 208 17.94 36.95 24.57
C LYS A 208 17.74 35.60 23.83
N ARG A 209 16.94 34.68 24.41
CA ARG A 209 15.97 33.86 23.65
C ARG A 209 14.88 33.21 24.52
N SER A 210 13.67 33.41 24.04
CA SER A 210 12.37 32.89 24.50
C SER A 210 12.34 31.36 24.50
N TRP A 211 11.95 30.74 25.62
CA TRP A 211 11.78 29.28 25.75
C TRP A 211 10.49 28.84 26.48
N PHE A 212 9.58 29.76 26.81
CA PHE A 212 8.31 29.41 27.48
C PHE A 212 7.13 29.33 26.50
N ALA A 213 7.26 28.53 25.45
CA ALA A 213 6.18 28.31 24.49
C ALA A 213 6.11 26.86 24.00
N ARG A 214 5.80 25.94 24.91
CA ARG A 214 4.96 24.74 24.65
C ARG A 214 5.05 23.82 25.86
N PHE A 215 3.96 23.74 26.64
CA PHE A 215 3.48 22.47 27.19
C PHE A 215 2.01 22.69 27.56
N ARG A 216 1.12 22.24 26.67
CA ARG A 216 -0.32 22.11 26.89
C ARG A 216 -0.63 20.62 26.79
N PRO A 217 -1.04 19.94 27.87
CA PRO A 217 -1.63 18.62 27.78
C PRO A 217 -3.13 18.79 27.54
N GLU A 218 -3.55 18.58 26.31
CA GLU A 218 -4.95 18.34 25.96
C GLU A 218 -5.19 16.84 26.17
N SER A 219 -6.08 16.47 27.08
CA SER A 219 -6.54 15.09 27.24
C SER A 219 -7.99 15.05 26.84
N GLU A 220 -8.24 14.70 25.58
CA GLU A 220 -9.58 14.39 25.09
C GLU A 220 -9.94 12.93 25.39
N PRO A 221 -11.23 12.63 25.62
CA PRO A 221 -11.71 11.27 25.80
C PRO A 221 -11.66 10.50 24.47
N ILE A 222 -11.14 9.27 24.54
CA ILE A 222 -11.01 8.33 23.43
C ILE A 222 -12.41 8.03 22.86
N ASP A 223 -12.63 8.45 21.62
CA ASP A 223 -13.76 8.11 20.77
C ASP A 223 -13.44 6.80 20.04
N GLU A 224 -14.34 5.81 20.11
CA GLU A 224 -14.19 4.49 19.47
C GLU A 224 -14.19 4.58 17.92
N ASN A 225 -14.43 5.77 17.37
CA ASN A 225 -14.28 6.12 15.94
C ASN A 225 -12.80 6.31 15.51
N GLU A 226 -11.87 6.57 16.44
CA GLU A 226 -10.46 6.80 16.10
C GLU A 226 -9.76 5.53 15.59
N ASP A 227 -10.18 4.35 16.04
CA ASP A 227 -9.61 3.07 15.59
C ASP A 227 -9.85 2.84 14.08
N GLU A 228 -10.97 3.34 13.54
CA GLU A 228 -11.26 3.27 12.11
C GLU A 228 -10.38 4.23 11.29
N ASP A 229 -10.08 5.41 11.83
CA ASP A 229 -9.19 6.39 11.22
C ASP A 229 -7.72 5.93 11.27
N ILE A 230 -7.34 5.17 12.29
CA ILE A 230 -6.02 4.54 12.40
C ILE A 230 -5.80 3.53 11.27
N TYR A 231 -6.71 2.58 11.04
CA TYR A 231 -6.56 1.60 9.94
C TYR A 231 -6.64 2.25 8.55
N LYS A 232 -7.40 3.34 8.42
CA LYS A 232 -7.48 4.12 7.18
C LYS A 232 -6.21 4.93 6.92
N ALA A 233 -5.64 5.55 7.95
CA ALA A 233 -4.36 6.25 7.90
C ALA A 233 -3.22 5.28 7.59
N PHE A 234 -3.18 4.11 8.24
CA PHE A 234 -2.16 3.08 7.99
C PHE A 234 -2.23 2.53 6.57
N ARG A 235 -3.43 2.27 6.03
CA ARG A 235 -3.59 1.81 4.64
C ARG A 235 -3.19 2.87 3.62
N ARG A 236 -3.63 4.12 3.80
CA ARG A 236 -3.20 5.26 2.96
C ARG A 236 -1.70 5.46 3.02
N GLN A 237 -1.11 5.47 4.21
CA GLN A 237 0.32 5.69 4.38
C GLN A 237 1.15 4.57 3.76
N LYS A 238 0.71 3.30 3.85
CA LYS A 238 1.48 2.18 3.31
C LYS A 238 1.40 2.09 1.78
N VAL A 239 0.20 2.20 1.21
CA VAL A 239 0.00 2.09 -0.24
C VAL A 239 0.40 3.38 -0.95
N ASP A 240 -0.14 4.53 -0.54
CA ASP A 240 0.20 5.81 -1.17
C ASP A 240 1.66 6.18 -0.92
N GLY A 241 2.19 5.87 0.27
CA GLY A 241 3.60 6.08 0.59
C GLY A 241 4.52 5.28 -0.33
N ALA A 242 4.27 3.97 -0.50
CA ALA A 242 5.08 3.13 -1.37
C ALA A 242 4.99 3.55 -2.85
N ILE A 243 3.79 3.90 -3.34
CA ILE A 243 3.57 4.36 -4.71
C ILE A 243 4.27 5.70 -4.96
N ASN A 244 4.12 6.67 -4.05
CA ASN A 244 4.77 7.96 -4.17
C ASN A 244 6.30 7.82 -4.11
N GLU A 245 6.81 6.95 -3.23
CA GLU A 245 8.24 6.66 -3.14
C GLU A 245 8.78 5.99 -4.42
N ALA A 246 8.00 5.11 -5.05
CA ALA A 246 8.32 4.54 -6.35
C ALA A 246 8.37 5.62 -7.45
N VAL A 247 7.38 6.53 -7.50
CA VAL A 247 7.38 7.67 -8.42
C VAL A 247 8.61 8.57 -8.19
N SER A 248 8.95 8.87 -6.94
CA SER A 248 10.14 9.65 -6.59
C SER A 248 11.44 8.99 -7.08
N ARG A 249 11.55 7.66 -6.98
CA ARG A 249 12.71 6.92 -7.51
C ARG A 249 12.82 7.03 -9.02
N VAL A 250 11.71 6.87 -9.74
CA VAL A 250 11.67 7.02 -11.22
C VAL A 250 12.05 8.45 -11.62
N LEU A 251 11.54 9.47 -10.91
CA LEU A 251 11.94 10.86 -11.14
C LEU A 251 13.43 11.09 -10.88
N SER A 252 13.98 10.54 -9.79
CA SER A 252 15.40 10.67 -9.44
C SER A 252 16.35 10.02 -10.47
N MET A 253 15.87 9.00 -11.17
CA MET A 253 16.58 8.38 -12.31
C MET A 253 16.60 9.33 -13.51
N VAL A 254 15.52 10.06 -13.78
CA VAL A 254 15.45 11.01 -14.90
C VAL A 254 16.36 12.21 -14.67
N GLU A 255 16.67 12.59 -13.45
CA GLU A 255 17.55 13.75 -13.19
C GLU A 255 19.01 13.51 -13.58
N SER A 256 19.49 12.26 -13.58
CA SER A 256 20.90 11.92 -13.82
C SER A 256 21.12 11.23 -15.18
N PRO A 257 22.06 11.70 -16.04
CA PRO A 257 22.32 11.06 -17.33
C PRO A 257 22.81 9.62 -17.19
N GLU A 258 23.69 9.35 -16.23
CA GLU A 258 24.18 7.99 -15.95
C GLU A 258 23.05 7.04 -15.53
N ALA A 259 22.09 7.54 -14.75
CA ALA A 259 20.93 6.75 -14.34
C ALA A 259 19.98 6.44 -15.51
N ARG A 260 19.80 7.38 -16.45
CA ARG A 260 19.01 7.15 -17.68
C ARG A 260 19.64 6.05 -18.52
N GLU A 261 20.96 6.07 -18.70
CA GLU A 261 21.67 5.02 -19.44
C GLU A 261 21.61 3.67 -18.72
N GLN A 262 21.76 3.66 -17.40
CA GLN A 262 21.59 2.43 -16.60
C GLN A 262 20.21 1.82 -16.80
N TYR A 263 19.16 2.66 -16.76
CA TYR A 263 17.78 2.23 -17.03
C TYR A 263 17.62 1.68 -18.44
N HIS A 264 18.11 2.40 -19.45
CA HIS A 264 18.04 1.99 -20.85
C HIS A 264 18.72 0.63 -21.07
N ARG A 265 19.93 0.42 -20.53
CA ARG A 265 20.61 -0.88 -20.59
C ARG A 265 19.84 -2.02 -19.94
N VAL A 266 19.14 -1.75 -18.84
CA VAL A 266 18.30 -2.76 -18.17
C VAL A 266 17.07 -3.09 -19.01
N LEU A 267 16.45 -2.08 -19.61
CA LEU A 267 15.29 -2.22 -20.49
C LEU A 267 15.62 -3.04 -21.75
N GLU A 268 16.75 -2.76 -22.42
CA GLU A 268 17.21 -3.55 -23.57
C GLU A 268 17.44 -5.01 -23.20
N ARG A 269 18.14 -5.27 -22.08
CA ARG A 269 18.38 -6.63 -21.59
C ARG A 269 17.08 -7.36 -21.25
N PHE A 270 16.06 -6.63 -20.78
CA PHE A 270 14.75 -7.21 -20.51
C PHE A 270 14.07 -7.63 -21.81
N HIS A 271 14.10 -6.78 -22.85
CA HIS A 271 13.55 -7.14 -24.16
C HIS A 271 14.28 -8.34 -24.78
N GLN A 272 15.61 -8.38 -24.68
CA GLN A 272 16.41 -9.52 -25.13
C GLN A 272 16.02 -10.81 -24.38
N ALA A 273 15.94 -10.77 -23.05
CA ALA A 273 15.56 -11.92 -22.24
C ALA A 273 14.12 -12.38 -22.50
N LYS A 274 13.19 -11.46 -22.76
CA LYS A 274 11.81 -11.79 -23.12
C LYS A 274 11.72 -12.43 -24.51
N ALA A 275 12.53 -11.98 -25.46
CA ALA A 275 12.61 -12.57 -26.79
C ALA A 275 13.18 -13.99 -26.77
N THR A 276 14.23 -14.26 -25.98
CA THR A 276 14.80 -15.61 -25.84
C THR A 276 13.83 -16.59 -25.17
N MET A 277 13.09 -16.13 -24.15
CA MET A 277 12.02 -16.93 -23.51
C MET A 277 10.92 -17.29 -24.52
N ASN A 278 10.47 -16.32 -25.32
CA ASN A 278 9.43 -16.55 -26.34
C ASN A 278 9.91 -17.47 -27.47
N SER A 279 11.17 -17.37 -27.90
CA SER A 279 11.75 -18.25 -28.93
C SER A 279 11.90 -19.70 -28.47
N THR A 280 12.09 -19.93 -27.17
CA THR A 280 12.20 -21.28 -26.59
C THR A 280 10.82 -21.96 -26.50
N TYR A 281 9.75 -21.15 -26.39
CA TYR A 281 8.36 -21.60 -26.41
C TYR A 281 7.76 -21.54 -27.82
N ASN A 282 8.37 -22.23 -28.79
CA ASN A 282 7.72 -22.50 -30.07
C ASN A 282 7.04 -23.88 -30.01
N PRO A 283 5.70 -23.98 -29.85
CA PRO A 283 4.98 -25.26 -29.74
C PRO A 283 4.94 -26.08 -31.05
N SER A 284 5.65 -25.66 -32.09
CA SER A 284 5.68 -26.31 -33.40
C SER A 284 6.69 -27.45 -33.51
N GLU A 285 7.73 -27.50 -32.68
CA GLU A 285 8.77 -28.55 -32.77
C GLU A 285 8.41 -29.82 -31.98
N ASP A 286 7.69 -29.69 -30.85
CA ASP A 286 7.23 -30.85 -30.06
C ASP A 286 6.13 -31.66 -30.75
N ARG A 287 5.39 -31.05 -31.69
CA ARG A 287 4.34 -31.74 -32.45
C ARG A 287 4.90 -32.67 -33.52
N ILE A 288 6.15 -32.45 -33.97
CA ILE A 288 6.81 -33.31 -34.96
C ILE A 288 7.35 -34.58 -34.30
N GLN A 289 7.85 -34.50 -33.06
CA GLN A 289 8.36 -35.68 -32.36
C GLN A 289 7.26 -36.67 -31.93
N LEU A 290 6.07 -36.17 -31.59
CA LEU A 290 4.89 -37.01 -31.30
C LEU A 290 4.28 -37.67 -32.54
N GLN A 291 4.55 -37.16 -33.75
CA GLN A 291 4.12 -37.79 -35.00
C GLN A 291 5.14 -38.78 -35.57
N VAL A 292 6.43 -38.63 -35.24
CA VAL A 292 7.47 -39.61 -35.66
C VAL A 292 7.39 -40.87 -34.81
N SER A 293 7.13 -40.77 -33.50
CA SER A 293 6.98 -41.95 -32.63
C SER A 293 5.69 -42.76 -32.89
N ARG A 294 4.66 -42.16 -33.51
CA ARG A 294 3.39 -42.85 -33.83
C ARG A 294 3.38 -43.61 -35.16
N ARG A 295 4.45 -43.53 -35.99
CA ARG A 295 4.50 -44.19 -37.31
C ARG A 295 5.16 -45.57 -37.31
N ASP A 296 5.80 -46.00 -36.22
CA ASP A 296 6.48 -47.30 -36.16
C ASP A 296 5.66 -48.42 -35.52
N VAL A 297 4.38 -48.16 -35.21
CA VAL A 297 3.45 -49.19 -34.71
C VAL A 297 2.20 -49.16 -35.56
N TYR A 298 2.23 -49.84 -36.71
CA TYR A 298 1.12 -50.54 -37.38
C TYR A 298 1.57 -50.90 -38.81
N SER A 299 2.51 -51.83 -38.88
CA SER A 299 2.65 -52.74 -40.02
C SER A 299 2.05 -54.06 -39.55
N HIS A 300 0.83 -54.39 -39.95
CA HIS A 300 0.32 -55.75 -40.24
C HIS A 300 -1.03 -55.64 -40.99
N SER A 301 -1.14 -56.46 -42.03
CA SER A 301 -2.12 -56.53 -43.12
C SER A 301 -3.57 -56.85 -42.68
N PRO A 302 -4.60 -56.57 -43.52
CA PRO A 302 -6.00 -56.70 -43.13
C PRO A 302 -6.58 -58.07 -43.50
N GLU A 303 -7.42 -58.62 -42.62
CA GLU A 303 -8.37 -59.68 -42.99
C GLU A 303 -9.79 -59.32 -42.51
N THR A 304 -10.71 -59.75 -43.34
CA THR A 304 -12.12 -59.39 -43.47
C THR A 304 -13.00 -60.03 -42.38
N PHE A 305 -14.08 -59.34 -41.96
CA PHE A 305 -15.47 -59.80 -42.08
C PHE A 305 -16.45 -59.15 -41.07
N ASN A 306 -17.61 -58.80 -41.63
CA ASN A 306 -18.97 -58.78 -41.07
C ASN A 306 -19.38 -57.81 -39.94
N VAL A 307 -19.96 -56.71 -40.41
CA VAL A 307 -21.27 -56.14 -40.02
C VAL A 307 -22.11 -57.01 -39.07
N ARG A 308 -22.38 -56.52 -37.87
CA ARG A 308 -23.70 -56.70 -37.23
C ARG A 308 -24.04 -55.55 -36.30
N LEU A 309 -24.92 -54.70 -36.83
CA LEU A 309 -25.79 -53.76 -36.14
C LEU A 309 -26.55 -54.46 -35.00
N VAL A 310 -26.39 -53.98 -33.76
CA VAL A 310 -27.45 -54.08 -32.74
C VAL A 310 -27.45 -52.77 -31.96
N ILE A 311 -28.40 -51.92 -32.33
CA ILE A 311 -28.91 -50.81 -31.54
C ILE A 311 -29.74 -51.44 -30.42
N THR A 312 -29.48 -51.11 -29.16
CA THR A 312 -30.53 -51.11 -28.15
C THR A 312 -30.24 -50.08 -27.06
N PHE A 313 -31.17 -49.14 -26.95
CA PHE A 313 -31.36 -48.19 -25.88
C PHE A 313 -31.42 -48.88 -24.50
N LEU A 314 -30.88 -48.26 -23.45
CA LEU A 314 -31.57 -48.05 -22.16
C LEU A 314 -30.76 -47.12 -21.23
N ILE A 315 -31.24 -45.90 -21.04
CA ILE A 315 -31.22 -45.14 -19.76
C ILE A 315 -32.66 -45.40 -19.22
N PRO A 316 -33.00 -45.47 -17.90
CA PRO A 316 -32.54 -44.54 -16.86
C PRO A 316 -32.57 -45.00 -15.36
N VAL A 317 -32.12 -44.09 -14.48
CA VAL A 317 -32.45 -43.89 -13.04
C VAL A 317 -32.10 -44.98 -12.00
N PHE A 318 -31.27 -44.65 -10.98
CA PHE A 318 -31.68 -44.40 -9.57
C PHE A 318 -30.48 -44.28 -8.60
N TRP A 319 -30.54 -43.19 -7.82
CA TRP A 319 -29.81 -42.78 -6.60
C TRP A 319 -30.20 -43.68 -5.39
N PRO A 320 -29.65 -43.54 -4.16
CA PRO A 320 -28.28 -43.57 -3.63
C PRO A 320 -28.13 -44.61 -2.46
N LEU A 321 -26.97 -44.62 -1.81
CA LEU A 321 -26.84 -44.69 -0.34
C LEU A 321 -25.58 -43.94 0.10
#